data_AF-A0A9P5NU57-F1
#
_entry.id   AF-A0A9P5NU57-F1
#
_cell.length_a   1.000
_cell.length_b   1.000
_cell.length_c   1.000
_cell.angle_alpha   90.00
_cell.angle_beta   90.00
_cell.angle_gamma   90.00
#
_symmetry.space_group_name_H-M   'P 1'
#
loop_
_entity.id
_entity.type
_entity.pdbx_description
1 polymer ?
#
loop_
_entity_poly.entity_id
_entity_poly.type
_entity_poly.pdbx_seq_one_letter_code
_entity_poly.pdbx_strand_id
1 'polypeptide(L)'
;MQLHAVLADFHHLDSLISAGTGSGKTLPTALKILLDNPADNLVTITLSPLKRLQVTQENDFNSRYGIHTVVINEDTPRHEAWWDVSSYNTSLV
;
A
#
# COMPACT_ATOMS: atom_id res chain seq x y z
N MET A 1 -4.75 -0.39 -19.27
CA MET A 1 -5.34 -0.61 -17.93
C MET A 1 -4.47 -0.01 -16.83
N GLN A 2 -3.27 -0.52 -16.55
CA GLN A 2 -2.43 -0.03 -15.43
C GLN A 2 -2.14 1.48 -15.47
N LEU A 3 -1.64 2.01 -16.60
CA LEU A 3 -1.39 3.45 -16.76
C LEU A 3 -2.68 4.28 -16.59
N HIS A 4 -3.81 3.81 -17.11
CA HIS A 4 -5.07 4.53 -16.97
C HIS A 4 -5.54 4.59 -15.51
N ALA A 5 -5.30 3.54 -14.73
CA ALA A 5 -5.61 3.54 -13.30
C ALA A 5 -4.75 4.55 -12.52
N VAL A 6 -3.48 4.72 -12.89
CA VAL A 6 -2.59 5.72 -12.29
C VAL A 6 -2.99 7.14 -12.70
N LEU A 7 -3.33 7.37 -13.97
CA LEU A 7 -3.79 8.68 -14.45
C LEU A 7 -5.13 9.10 -13.83
N ALA A 8 -6.07 8.16 -13.64
CA ALA A 8 -7.32 8.45 -12.95
C ALA A 8 -7.08 8.93 -11.52
N ASP A 9 -6.15 8.28 -10.82
CA ASP A 9 -5.72 8.65 -9.46
C ASP A 9 -5.08 10.04 -9.40
N PHE A 10 -4.20 10.34 -10.36
CA PHE A 10 -3.55 11.64 -10.51
C PHE A 10 -4.56 12.77 -10.76
N HIS A 11 -5.73 12.44 -11.33
CA HIS A 11 -6.86 13.36 -11.49
C HIS A 11 -7.86 13.31 -10.33
N HIS A 12 -7.51 12.64 -9.23
CA HIS A 12 -8.34 12.46 -8.04
C HIS A 12 -9.71 11.81 -8.33
N LEU A 13 -9.72 10.83 -9.24
CA LEU A 13 -10.92 10.08 -9.61
C LEU A 13 -10.92 8.68 -9.00
N ASP A 14 -12.09 8.26 -8.53
CA ASP A 14 -12.34 6.88 -8.14
C ASP A 14 -12.25 5.94 -9.35
N SER A 15 -11.63 4.78 -9.18
CA SER A 15 -11.41 3.82 -10.27
C SER A 15 -11.75 2.39 -9.86
N LEU A 16 -12.51 1.69 -10.72
CA LEU A 16 -12.75 0.25 -10.61
C LEU A 16 -11.93 -0.49 -11.67
N ILE A 17 -11.02 -1.35 -11.21
CA ILE A 17 -10.13 -2.12 -12.09
C ILE A 17 -10.63 -3.56 -12.18
N SER A 18 -11.20 -3.93 -13.32
CA SER A 18 -11.56 -5.33 -13.63
C SER A 18 -10.45 -6.00 -14.42
N ALA A 19 -9.74 -6.94 -13.78
CA ALA A 19 -8.69 -7.72 -14.43
C ALA A 19 -8.41 -9.05 -13.71
N GLY A 20 -8.04 -10.07 -14.48
CA GLY A 20 -7.71 -11.41 -13.98
C GLY A 20 -6.52 -11.44 -13.00
N THR A 21 -6.33 -12.55 -12.31
CA THR A 21 -5.12 -12.80 -11.50
C THR A 21 -3.87 -12.79 -12.38
N GLY A 22 -2.74 -12.29 -11.86
CA GLY A 22 -1.49 -12.19 -12.64
C GLY A 22 -1.42 -11.01 -13.62
N SER A 23 -2.51 -10.27 -13.85
CA SER A 23 -2.53 -9.07 -14.71
C SER A 23 -1.73 -7.86 -14.19
N GLY A 24 -1.07 -8.00 -13.02
CA GLY A 24 -0.25 -6.96 -12.44
C GLY A 24 -1.04 -5.83 -11.77
N LYS A 25 -2.18 -6.10 -11.13
CA LYS A 25 -2.96 -5.10 -10.38
C LYS A 25 -2.20 -4.42 -9.24
N THR A 26 -1.19 -5.08 -8.66
CA THR A 26 -0.36 -4.51 -7.59
C THR A 26 0.49 -3.33 -8.06
N LEU A 27 0.99 -3.38 -9.30
CA LEU A 27 1.87 -2.34 -9.84
C LEU A 27 1.22 -0.94 -9.88
N PRO A 28 0.00 -0.75 -10.42
CA PRO A 28 -0.63 0.57 -10.38
C PRO A 28 -0.93 1.02 -8.94
N THR A 29 -1.17 0.13 -7.97
CA THR A 29 -1.28 0.52 -6.56
C THR A 29 0.05 1.08 -6.02
N ALA A 30 1.17 0.39 -6.26
CA ALA A 30 2.49 0.86 -5.84
C ALA A 30 2.86 2.22 -6.49
N LEU A 31 2.59 2.36 -7.79
CA LEU A 31 2.89 3.60 -8.53
C LEU A 31 2.11 4.80 -8.01
N LYS A 32 0.84 4.62 -7.63
CA LYS A 32 0.04 5.69 -7.02
C LYS A 32 0.68 6.22 -5.74
N ILE A 33 1.09 5.30 -4.85
CA ILE A 33 1.75 5.65 -3.58
C ILE A 33 3.08 6.39 -3.82
N LEU A 34 3.90 5.90 -4.76
CA LEU A 34 5.23 6.47 -5.03
C LEU A 34 5.20 7.81 -5.77
N LEU A 35 4.14 8.09 -6.52
CA LEU A 35 3.94 9.36 -7.22
C LEU A 35 3.18 10.40 -6.38
N ASP A 36 2.63 9.97 -5.24
CA ASP A 36 1.94 10.84 -4.33
C ASP A 36 2.92 11.80 -3.64
N ASN A 37 2.41 12.97 -3.28
CA ASN A 37 3.18 13.93 -2.51
C ASN A 37 2.98 13.61 -1.01
N PRO A 38 4.04 13.27 -0.25
CA PRO A 38 3.91 12.97 1.18
C PRO A 38 3.31 14.11 2.01
N ALA A 39 3.34 15.35 1.50
CA ALA A 39 2.72 16.49 2.15
C ALA A 39 1.18 16.51 2.03
N ASP A 40 0.63 15.86 0.99
CA ASP A 40 -0.81 15.88 0.68
C ASP A 40 -1.51 14.64 1.23
N ASN A 41 -0.85 13.47 1.20
CA ASN A 41 -1.37 12.21 1.73
C ASN A 41 -0.30 11.49 2.56
N LEU A 42 -0.59 11.32 3.85
CA LEU A 42 0.36 10.74 4.80
C LEU A 42 0.36 9.20 4.80
N VAL A 43 -0.78 8.57 4.44
CA VAL A 43 -0.98 7.12 4.58
C VAL A 43 -1.87 6.60 3.47
N THR A 44 -1.49 5.48 2.86
CA THR A 44 -2.35 4.68 1.99
C THR A 44 -2.84 3.42 2.70
N ILE A 45 -4.15 3.14 2.64
CA ILE A 45 -4.76 1.96 3.26
C ILE A 45 -5.18 0.98 2.16
N THR A 46 -4.62 -0.24 2.21
CA THR A 46 -5.04 -1.36 1.35
C THR A 46 -5.88 -2.36 2.14
N LEU A 47 -7.10 -2.63 1.68
CA LEU A 47 -7.97 -3.62 2.29
C LEU A 47 -7.89 -4.95 1.53
N SER A 48 -7.47 -6.00 2.24
CA SER A 48 -7.37 -7.36 1.69
C SER A 48 -8.11 -8.35 2.58
N PRO A 49 -9.05 -9.15 2.05
CA PRO A 49 -9.89 -10.03 2.87
C PRO A 49 -9.14 -11.28 3.38
N LEU A 50 -8.00 -11.63 2.78
CA LEU A 50 -7.26 -12.85 3.12
C LEU A 50 -5.92 -12.49 3.76
N LYS A 51 -5.63 -13.04 4.95
CA LYS A 51 -4.34 -12.87 5.64
C LYS A 51 -3.14 -13.19 4.75
N ARG A 52 -3.22 -14.25 3.95
CA ARG A 52 -2.15 -14.62 3.02
C ARG A 52 -1.89 -13.53 1.97
N LEU A 53 -2.94 -12.88 1.47
CA LEU A 53 -2.79 -11.77 0.53
C LEU A 53 -2.15 -10.56 1.21
N GLN A 54 -2.55 -10.26 2.45
CA GLN A 54 -1.96 -9.17 3.23
C GLN A 54 -0.45 -9.37 3.39
N VAL A 55 -0.02 -10.56 3.81
CA VAL A 55 1.41 -10.91 3.97
C VAL A 55 2.17 -10.82 2.64
N THR A 56 1.60 -11.34 1.54
CA THR A 56 2.26 -11.26 0.23
C THR A 56 2.40 -9.80 -0.24
N GLN A 57 1.37 -8.98 -0.06
CA GLN A 57 1.39 -7.57 -0.46
C GLN A 57 2.36 -6.75 0.38
N GLU A 58 2.37 -6.93 1.71
CA GLU A 58 3.29 -6.24 2.59
C GLU A 58 4.75 -6.58 2.26
N ASN A 59 5.06 -7.86 2.05
CA ASN A 59 6.40 -8.27 1.62
C ASN A 59 6.80 -7.64 0.29
N ASP A 60 5.91 -7.64 -0.71
CA ASP A 60 6.17 -7.00 -2.00
C ASP A 60 6.39 -5.48 -1.84
N PHE A 61 5.54 -4.78 -1.07
CA PHE A 61 5.67 -3.35 -0.84
C PHE A 61 6.98 -2.99 -0.13
N ASN A 62 7.33 -3.68 0.96
CA ASN A 62 8.57 -3.42 1.69
C ASN A 62 9.82 -3.81 0.88
N SER A 63 9.87 -5.04 0.33
CA SER A 63 11.10 -5.58 -0.27
C SER A 63 11.32 -5.19 -1.73
N ARG A 64 10.25 -5.12 -2.53
CA ARG A 64 10.35 -4.89 -3.98
C ARG A 64 10.15 -3.42 -4.34
N TYR A 65 9.24 -2.74 -3.66
CA TYR A 65 8.87 -1.35 -3.99
C TYR A 65 9.47 -0.32 -3.04
N GLY A 66 10.04 -0.74 -1.90
CA GLY A 66 10.61 0.17 -0.90
C GLY A 66 9.57 1.04 -0.20
N ILE A 67 8.31 0.59 -0.15
CA ILE A 67 7.18 1.29 0.48
C ILE A 67 6.98 0.71 1.88
N HIS A 68 7.26 1.51 2.91
CA HIS A 68 7.06 1.11 4.30
C HIS A 68 5.61 0.72 4.53
N THR A 69 5.37 -0.55 4.84
CA THR A 69 4.02 -1.12 4.96
C THR A 69 3.92 -1.99 6.20
N VAL A 70 2.79 -1.91 6.89
CA VAL A 70 2.47 -2.77 8.04
C VAL A 70 1.12 -3.45 7.81
N VAL A 71 1.00 -4.72 8.22
CA VAL A 71 -0.28 -5.45 8.20
C VAL A 71 -0.96 -5.31 9.56
N ILE A 72 -2.21 -4.88 9.54
CA ILE A 72 -3.07 -4.77 10.72
C ILE A 72 -4.24 -5.74 10.58
N ASN A 73 -4.34 -6.73 11.47
CA ASN A 73 -5.43 -7.71 11.51
C ASN A 73 -5.58 -8.30 12.94
N GLU A 74 -6.32 -9.40 13.08
CA GLU A 74 -6.57 -10.06 14.38
C GLU A 74 -5.31 -10.62 15.07
N ASP A 75 -4.23 -10.84 14.32
CA ASP A 75 -2.94 -11.32 14.84
C ASP A 75 -2.02 -10.17 15.28
N THR A 76 -2.40 -8.91 15.04
CA THR A 76 -1.59 -7.74 15.40
C THR A 76 -1.53 -7.57 16.92
N PRO A 77 -0.32 -7.48 17.52
CA PRO A 77 -0.17 -7.24 18.95
C PRO A 77 -0.85 -5.94 19.40
N ARG A 78 -1.48 -5.97 20.57
CA ARG A 78 -2.25 -4.83 21.11
C ARG A 78 -1.43 -3.87 21.96
N HIS A 79 -0.17 -4.18 22.27
CA HIS A 79 0.65 -3.38 23.16
C HIS A 79 1.37 -2.25 22.41
N GLU A 80 1.52 -1.09 23.07
CA GLU A 80 2.10 0.14 22.49
C GLU A 80 3.49 -0.09 21.88
N ALA A 81 4.33 -0.90 22.54
CA ALA A 81 5.68 -1.18 22.07
C ALA A 81 5.76 -1.77 20.63
N TRP A 82 4.70 -2.43 20.15
CA TRP A 82 4.66 -2.92 18.77
C TRP A 82 4.42 -1.76 17.80
N TRP A 83 3.53 -0.84 18.16
CA TRP A 83 3.22 0.34 17.38
C TRP A 83 4.41 1.29 17.30
N ASP A 84 5.12 1.51 18.42
CA ASP A 84 6.31 2.38 18.43
C ASP A 84 7.36 1.95 17.40
N VAL A 85 7.53 0.65 17.19
CA VAL A 85 8.45 0.10 16.18
C VAL A 85 7.85 0.11 14.77
N SER A 86 6.54 -0.09 14.66
CA SER A 86 5.86 -0.32 13.38
C SER A 86 5.38 0.98 12.70
N SER A 87 5.07 2.03 13.47
CA SER A 87 4.58 3.32 12.96
C SER A 87 5.68 4.36 12.73
N TYR A 88 6.89 4.16 13.24
CA TYR A 88 7.99 5.12 13.10
C TYR A 88 8.91 4.80 11.92
N ASN A 89 8.78 5.56 10.83
CA ASN A 89 9.90 5.82 9.92
C ASN A 89 9.90 7.29 9.50
N THR A 90 10.53 8.14 10.32
CA THR A 90 10.82 9.55 9.98
C THR A 90 12.21 9.72 9.35
N SER A 91 12.88 8.65 8.93
CA SER A 91 14.23 8.73 8.34
C SER A 91 14.21 9.08 6.85
N LEU A 92 13.48 10.13 6.46
CA LEU A 92 13.66 10.90 5.23
C LEU A 92 13.24 12.36 5.47
N VAL A 93 13.92 13.02 6.42
CA VAL A 93 14.23 14.45 6.39
C VAL A 93 15.70 14.61 6.76
#